data_AF-A0A7R9JL13-F1
#
_entry.id   AF-A0A7R9JL13-F1
#
_cell.length_a   1.000
_cell.length_b   1.000
_cell.length_c   1.000
_cell.angle_alpha   90.00
_cell.angle_beta   90.00
_cell.angle_gamma   90.00
#
_symmetry.space_group_name_H-M   'P 1'
#
loop_
_entity.id
_entity.type
_entity.pdbx_description
1 polymer ?
#
loop_
_entity_poly.entity_id
_entity_poly.type
_entity_poly.pdbx_seq_one_letter_code
_entity_poly.pdbx_strand_id
1 'polypeptide(L)'
;MITRTSVYSKIYKRVWIGAMIVFCWVFSYSMQMPTLFGVWGKFDFDPNLGSCTITKDTNGHSSKAFLFIVGFVIPCLVIICCYTVIFWVVHK
;
A
#
# COMPACT_ATOMS: atom_id res chain seq x y z
N MET A 1 17.14 -18.14 6.05
CA MET A 1 16.45 -17.11 5.23
C MET A 1 16.47 -17.60 3.80
N ILE A 2 15.30 -17.93 3.25
CA ILE A 2 15.14 -19.07 2.33
C ILE A 2 15.83 -18.89 0.96
N THR A 3 16.11 -17.67 0.51
CA THR A 3 16.70 -17.43 -0.83
C THR A 3 17.99 -16.59 -0.86
N ARG A 4 18.26 -15.70 0.11
CA ARG A 4 19.52 -14.89 0.18
C ARG A 4 19.96 -14.53 1.59
N THR A 5 20.74 -15.39 2.23
CA THR A 5 21.29 -15.17 3.59
C THR A 5 22.32 -14.04 3.69
N SER A 6 23.13 -13.78 2.66
CA SER A 6 24.18 -12.75 2.67
C SER A 6 23.65 -11.31 2.65
N VAL A 7 22.47 -11.12 2.05
CA VAL A 7 21.82 -9.80 1.94
C VAL A 7 21.02 -9.47 3.20
N TYR A 8 20.51 -10.48 3.90
CA TYR A 8 19.69 -10.33 5.10
C TYR A 8 20.38 -9.54 6.20
N SER A 9 21.60 -9.94 6.56
CA SER A 9 22.35 -9.34 7.67
C SER A 9 22.73 -7.89 7.39
N LYS A 10 22.79 -7.50 6.11
CA LYS A 10 23.09 -6.12 5.68
C LYS A 10 21.86 -5.22 5.75
N ILE A 11 20.69 -5.74 5.37
CA ILE A 11 19.42 -4.98 5.32
C ILE A 11 18.70 -4.97 6.67
N TYR A 12 18.67 -6.09 7.39
CA TYR A 12 17.86 -6.26 8.61
C TYR A 12 18.60 -5.80 9.88
N LYS A 13 19.12 -4.57 9.88
CA LYS A 13 19.69 -3.92 11.07
C LYS A 13 18.62 -3.06 11.74
N ARG A 14 18.69 -2.88 13.07
CA ARG A 14 17.69 -2.10 13.85
C ARG A 14 17.35 -0.73 13.24
N VAL A 15 18.36 0.00 12.76
CA VAL A 15 18.18 1.32 12.14
C VAL A 15 17.37 1.23 10.84
N TRP A 16 17.67 0.24 9.99
CA TRP A 16 16.97 0.04 8.72
C TRP A 16 15.53 -0.44 8.91
N ILE A 17 15.29 -1.32 9.89
CA ILE A 17 13.94 -1.76 10.26
C ILE A 17 13.13 -0.55 10.76
N GLY A 18 13.71 0.29 11.62
CA GLY A 18 13.08 1.54 12.04
C GLY A 18 12.72 2.44 10.86
N ALA A 19 13.66 2.62 9.92
CA ALA A 19 13.42 3.40 8.71
C ALA A 19 12.29 2.81 7.84
N MET A 20 12.22 1.48 7.69
CA MET A 20 11.13 0.80 6.96
C MET A 20 9.76 1.05 7.61
N ILE A 21 9.67 0.97 8.94
CA ILE A 21 8.41 1.22 9.66
C ILE A 21 7.98 2.67 9.51
N VAL A 22 8.90 3.62 9.70
CA VAL A 22 8.63 5.05 9.52
C VAL A 22 8.19 5.33 8.08
N PHE A 23 8.82 4.71 7.10
CA PHE A 23 8.42 4.82 5.70
C PHE A 23 6.99 4.31 5.48
N CYS A 24 6.62 3.14 5.99
CA CYS A 24 5.25 2.61 5.87
C CYS A 24 4.21 3.56 6.48
N TRP A 25 4.52 4.15 7.64
CA TRP A 25 3.66 5.15 8.27
C TRP A 25 3.53 6.40 7.39
N VAL A 26 4.64 7.06 7.09
CA VAL A 26 4.64 8.30 6.31
C VAL A 26 3.98 8.09 4.95
N PHE A 27 4.26 6.99 4.27
CA PHE A 27 3.67 6.66 2.97
C PHE A 27 2.15 6.49 3.08
N SER A 28 1.66 5.74 4.08
CA SER A 28 0.22 5.55 4.29
C SER A 28 -0.51 6.86 4.58
N TYR A 29 0.04 7.69 5.48
CA TYR A 29 -0.53 9.01 5.77
C TYR A 29 -0.49 9.93 4.54
N SER A 30 0.63 9.93 3.82
CA SER A 30 0.82 10.76 2.62
C SER A 30 -0.16 10.41 1.52
N MET A 31 -0.54 9.14 1.39
CA MET A 31 -1.59 8.72 0.44
C MET A 31 -2.99 9.16 0.85
N GLN A 32 -3.27 9.29 2.14
CA GLN A 32 -4.59 9.71 2.65
C GLN A 32 -4.76 11.24 2.68
N MET A 33 -3.66 11.99 2.85
CA MET A 33 -3.63 13.45 2.88
C MET A 33 -4.24 14.14 1.63
N PRO A 34 -3.94 13.77 0.37
CA PRO A 34 -4.48 14.47 -0.80
C PRO A 34 -6.01 14.34 -0.91
N THR A 35 -6.58 13.23 -0.46
CA THR A 35 -8.03 13.05 -0.29
C THR A 35 -8.60 13.92 0.82
N LEU A 36 -7.85 14.14 1.90
CA LEU A 36 -8.29 14.96 3.03
C LEU A 36 -8.29 16.46 2.68
N PHE A 37 -7.28 16.92 1.94
CA PHE A 37 -7.19 18.29 1.45
C PHE A 37 -8.12 18.60 0.27
N GLY A 38 -8.87 17.60 -0.24
CA GLY A 38 -9.80 17.79 -1.36
C GLY A 38 -9.13 18.07 -2.71
N VAL A 39 -7.80 17.92 -2.80
CA VAL A 39 -7.03 18.14 -4.05
C VAL A 39 -7.22 16.96 -5.02
N TRP A 40 -7.46 15.77 -4.49
CA TRP A 40 -7.68 14.57 -5.30
C TRP A 40 -8.77 13.66 -4.71
N GLY A 41 -10.02 13.92 -5.13
CA GLY A 41 -11.22 13.31 -4.55
C GLY A 41 -11.64 14.01 -3.25
N LYS A 42 -12.89 13.81 -2.86
CA LYS A 42 -13.48 14.46 -1.68
C LYS A 42 -14.11 13.42 -0.77
N PHE A 43 -13.93 13.56 0.54
CA PHE A 43 -14.75 12.83 1.51
C PHE A 43 -16.13 13.48 1.55
N ASP A 44 -17.12 12.80 1.00
CA ASP A 44 -18.50 13.27 0.96
C ASP A 44 -19.46 12.14 1.32
N PHE A 45 -20.66 12.51 1.75
CA PHE A 45 -21.69 11.54 2.07
C PHE A 45 -22.26 10.92 0.79
N ASP A 46 -22.21 9.60 0.67
CA ASP A 46 -22.83 8.89 -0.46
C ASP A 46 -24.19 8.34 -0.02
N PRO A 47 -25.31 8.90 -0.51
CA PRO A 47 -26.65 8.49 -0.11
C PRO A 47 -27.02 7.08 -0.55
N ASN A 48 -26.30 6.50 -1.52
CA ASN A 48 -26.52 5.10 -1.95
C ASN A 48 -25.97 4.09 -0.95
N LEU A 49 -24.92 4.46 -0.22
CA LEU A 49 -24.22 3.62 0.75
C LEU A 49 -24.53 4.02 2.21
N GLY A 50 -25.18 5.16 2.42
CA GLY A 50 -25.53 5.67 3.76
C GLY A 50 -24.31 5.99 4.63
N SER A 51 -23.14 6.23 4.02
CA SER A 51 -21.88 6.48 4.73
C SER A 51 -21.03 7.54 4.05
N CYS A 52 -20.20 8.23 4.83
CA CYS A 52 -19.17 9.13 4.29
C CYS A 52 -18.09 8.29 3.59
N THR A 53 -17.88 8.53 2.30
CA THR A 53 -16.92 7.80 1.48
C THR A 53 -16.19 8.77 0.54
N ILE A 54 -15.19 8.29 -0.18
CA ILE A 54 -14.40 9.11 -1.11
C ILE A 54 -15.19 9.29 -2.42
N THR A 55 -15.98 10.34 -2.53
CA THR A 55 -16.83 10.57 -3.71
C THR A 55 -16.03 11.23 -4.84
N LYS A 56 -16.51 11.06 -6.09
CA LYS A 56 -15.92 11.75 -7.25
C LYS A 56 -16.00 13.26 -7.03
N ASP A 57 -14.90 13.94 -7.27
CA ASP A 57 -14.87 15.40 -7.24
C ASP A 57 -15.60 15.98 -8.47
N THR A 58 -15.83 17.30 -8.49
CA THR A 58 -16.48 18.06 -9.57
C THR A 58 -15.89 17.82 -10.97
N ASN A 59 -14.62 17.44 -11.05
CA ASN A 59 -13.93 17.06 -12.29
C ASN A 59 -14.05 15.56 -12.66
N GLY A 60 -14.86 14.77 -11.94
CA GLY A 60 -15.06 13.34 -12.17
C GLY A 60 -13.94 12.41 -11.66
N HIS A 61 -12.90 12.97 -11.05
CA HIS A 61 -11.78 12.21 -10.50
C HIS A 61 -12.13 11.59 -9.14
N SER A 62 -11.80 10.30 -8.96
CA SER A 62 -11.90 9.62 -7.67
C SER A 62 -10.60 8.89 -7.35
N SER A 63 -10.09 9.14 -6.16
CA SER A 63 -8.91 8.51 -5.56
C SER A 63 -9.21 7.11 -4.99
N LYS A 64 -10.48 6.68 -4.97
CA LYS A 64 -10.88 5.32 -4.54
C LYS A 64 -10.13 4.22 -5.28
N ALA A 65 -10.10 4.30 -6.61
CA ALA A 65 -9.46 3.27 -7.44
C ALA A 65 -7.94 3.24 -7.23
N PHE A 66 -7.31 4.40 -7.10
CA PHE A 66 -5.88 4.50 -6.85
C PHE A 66 -5.49 3.93 -5.48
N LEU A 67 -6.22 4.29 -4.43
CA LEU A 67 -6.00 3.76 -3.08
C LEU A 67 -6.20 2.24 -3.03
N PHE A 68 -7.18 1.70 -3.78
CA PHE A 68 -7.39 0.26 -3.88
C PHE A 68 -6.23 -0.44 -4.61
N ILE A 69 -5.76 0.12 -5.73
CA ILE A 69 -4.64 -0.48 -6.47
C ILE A 69 -3.37 -0.49 -5.61
N VAL A 70 -3.04 0.64 -4.99
CA VAL A 70 -1.78 0.76 -4.24
C VAL A 70 -1.85 0.06 -2.88
N GLY A 71 -2.98 0.13 -2.18
CA GLY A 71 -3.17 -0.45 -0.86
C GLY A 71 -3.52 -1.95 -0.87
N PHE A 72 -4.03 -2.49 -1.98
CA PHE A 72 -4.48 -3.88 -2.06
C PHE A 72 -3.82 -4.64 -3.22
N VAL A 73 -3.99 -4.19 -4.45
CA VAL A 73 -3.53 -4.95 -5.64
C VAL A 73 -2.01 -5.11 -5.65
N ILE A 74 -1.25 -4.04 -5.42
CA ILE A 74 0.22 -4.10 -5.41
C ILE A 74 0.73 -5.05 -4.30
N PRO A 75 0.33 -4.90 -3.02
CA PRO A 75 0.70 -5.84 -1.97
C PRO A 75 0.32 -7.28 -2.28
N CYS A 76 -0.87 -7.55 -2.83
CA CYS A 76 -1.29 -8.89 -3.21
C CYS A 76 -0.37 -9.50 -4.27
N LEU A 77 -0.04 -8.76 -5.33
CA LEU A 77 0.88 -9.24 -6.38
C LEU A 77 2.28 -9.51 -5.84
N VAL A 78 2.79 -8.63 -4.96
CA VAL A 78 4.09 -8.80 -4.31
C VAL A 78 4.09 -10.07 -3.46
N ILE A 79 3.06 -10.29 -2.64
CA ILE A 79 2.91 -11.49 -1.81
C ILE A 79 2.89 -12.74 -2.69
N ILE A 80 2.03 -12.80 -3.71
CA ILE A 80 1.94 -13.97 -4.61
C ILE A 80 3.31 -14.27 -5.21
N CYS A 81 3.97 -13.28 -5.81
CA CYS A 81 5.28 -13.45 -6.42
C CYS A 81 6.33 -13.98 -5.43
N CYS A 82 6.42 -13.37 -4.24
CA CYS A 82 7.36 -13.79 -3.21
C CYS A 82 7.13 -15.24 -2.76
N TYR A 83 5.88 -15.63 -2.53
CA TYR A 83 5.55 -16.99 -2.12
C TYR A 83 5.72 -18.00 -3.24
N THR A 84 5.42 -17.65 -4.49
CA THR A 84 5.69 -18.51 -5.65
C THR A 84 7.18 -18.81 -5.77
N VAL A 85 8.05 -17.79 -5.62
CA VAL A 85 9.52 -17.99 -5.66
C VAL A 85 9.99 -18.89 -4.53
N ILE A 86 9.47 -18.71 -3.30
CA ILE A 86 9.80 -19.58 -2.17
C ILE A 86 9.37 -21.03 -2.45
N PHE A 87 8.16 -21.22 -2.95
CA PHE A 87 7.64 -22.55 -3.29
C PHE A 87 8.52 -23.24 -4.33
N TRP A 88 8.87 -22.54 -5.40
CA TRP A 88 9.76 -23.06 -6.45
C TRP A 88 11.16 -23.42 -5.94
N VAL A 89 11.72 -22.64 -5.02
CA VAL A 89 13.05 -22.92 -4.44
C VAL A 89 13.02 -24.14 -3.52
N VAL A 90 11.92 -24.36 -2.80
CA VAL A 90 11.79 -25.45 -1.81
C VAL A 90 11.31 -26.76 -2.45
N HIS A 91 10.50 -26.71 -3.51
CA HIS A 91 10.04 -27.90 -4.24
C HIS A 91 10.97 -28.33 -5.40
N LYS A 92 12.12 -27.67 -5.55
CA LYS A 92 13.22 -28.13 -6.39
C LYS A 92 14.18 -28.96 -5.55
#